data_AF-A0A932Q734-F1
#
_entry.id   AF-A0A932Q734-F1
#
_cell.length_a   1.000
_cell.length_b   1.000
_cell.length_c   1.000
_cell.angle_alpha   90.00
_cell.angle_beta   90.00
_cell.angle_gamma   90.00
#
_symmetry.space_group_name_H-M   'P 1'
#
loop_
_entity.id
_entity.type
_entity.pdbx_description
1 polymer ?
#
loop_
_entity_poly.entity_id
_entity_poly.type
_entity_poly.pdbx_seq_one_letter_code
_entity_poly.pdbx_strand_id
1 'polypeptide(L)'
;MAKKRSASSARVARTKKSARSTRDHDEGIDYSDIPPLSREQMAVMKPLGRPLIGAKKRKMVAMRLDQDVLEGLRDEAKEKRTGYQSLINSILARYVRVKRRGAKAA
;
A
#
# COMPACT_ATOMS: atom_id res chain seq x y z
N MET A 1 -25.10 2.74 31.29
CA MET A 1 -24.10 3.51 30.53
C MET A 1 -22.73 2.85 30.69
N ALA A 2 -22.23 2.14 29.67
CA ALA A 2 -20.87 1.61 29.67
C ALA A 2 -20.25 1.83 28.28
N LYS A 3 -19.29 2.76 28.23
CA LYS A 3 -18.64 3.22 27.00
C LYS A 3 -17.55 2.22 26.60
N LYS A 4 -17.77 1.42 25.56
CA LYS A 4 -16.73 0.55 24.98
C LYS A 4 -15.61 1.44 24.41
N ARG A 5 -14.40 1.33 24.99
CA ARG A 5 -13.17 1.98 24.48
C ARG A 5 -12.72 1.18 23.26
N SER A 6 -12.85 1.75 22.06
CA SER A 6 -12.30 1.15 20.84
C SER A 6 -10.78 1.23 20.87
N ALA A 7 -10.13 0.16 21.34
CA ALA A 7 -8.70 -0.04 21.20
C ALA A 7 -8.38 -0.33 19.73
N SER A 8 -7.39 0.38 19.17
CA SER A 8 -6.89 0.19 17.82
C SER A 8 -6.45 -1.26 17.59
N SER A 9 -7.18 -2.01 16.76
CA SER A 9 -6.97 -3.46 16.55
C SER A 9 -6.09 -3.81 15.34
N ALA A 10 -5.27 -2.89 14.84
CA ALA A 10 -4.29 -3.21 13.79
C ALA A 10 -2.89 -3.45 14.37
N ARG A 11 -2.77 -4.28 15.42
CA ARG A 11 -1.52 -5.02 15.63
C ARG A 11 -1.55 -6.16 14.61
N VAL A 12 -0.97 -5.94 13.43
CA VAL A 12 -0.73 -7.04 12.48
C VAL A 12 0.30 -7.95 13.15
N ALA A 13 -0.18 -8.94 13.90
CA ALA A 13 0.64 -10.04 14.35
C ALA A 13 1.26 -10.68 13.11
N ARG A 14 2.56 -10.97 13.15
CA ARG A 14 3.20 -11.79 12.11
C ARG A 14 2.36 -13.05 11.94
N THR A 15 1.94 -13.33 10.70
CA THR A 15 1.29 -14.59 10.35
C THR A 15 2.14 -15.72 10.92
N LYS A 16 1.54 -16.58 11.77
CA LYS A 16 2.27 -17.72 12.35
C LYS A 16 2.86 -18.52 11.18
N LYS A 17 4.16 -18.87 11.27
CA LYS A 17 4.78 -19.74 10.26
C LYS A 17 3.91 -20.99 10.12
N SER A 18 3.52 -21.31 8.88
CA SER A 18 2.96 -22.61 8.54
C SER A 18 3.93 -23.69 9.05
N ALA A 19 3.43 -24.66 9.81
CA ALA A 19 4.21 -25.81 10.25
C ALA A 19 4.47 -26.81 9.10
N ARG A 20 3.78 -26.67 7.95
CA ARG A 20 4.06 -27.48 6.77
C ARG A 20 5.38 -27.03 6.16
N SER A 21 6.34 -27.94 6.19
CA SER A 21 7.62 -27.83 5.48
C SER A 21 7.34 -27.73 4.00
N THR A 22 7.88 -26.73 3.32
CA THR A 22 7.83 -26.66 1.85
C THR A 22 8.91 -27.51 1.19
N ARG A 23 9.81 -28.12 1.98
CA ARG A 23 10.93 -28.93 1.45
C ARG A 23 10.46 -30.12 0.62
N ASP A 24 9.35 -30.72 1.02
CA ASP A 24 8.78 -31.88 0.34
C ASP A 24 8.25 -31.54 -1.07
N HIS A 25 8.14 -30.24 -1.40
CA HIS A 25 7.74 -29.76 -2.73
C HIS A 25 8.93 -29.47 -3.66
N ASP A 26 10.17 -29.46 -3.15
CA ASP A 26 11.35 -29.13 -3.96
C ASP A 26 11.70 -30.27 -4.94
N GLU A 27 11.34 -31.52 -4.61
CA GLU A 27 11.64 -32.73 -5.40
C GLU A 27 10.90 -32.78 -6.76
N GLY A 28 9.78 -32.06 -6.90
CA GLY A 28 8.97 -32.02 -8.11
C GLY A 28 9.23 -30.81 -9.01
N ILE A 29 10.20 -29.95 -8.67
CA ILE A 29 10.53 -28.77 -9.47
C ILE A 29 11.36 -29.20 -10.68
N ASP A 30 10.85 -28.92 -11.88
CA ASP A 30 11.61 -29.07 -13.12
C ASP A 30 12.62 -27.91 -13.26
N TYR A 31 13.88 -28.26 -13.50
CA TYR A 31 15.00 -27.31 -13.68
C TYR A 31 15.61 -27.40 -15.09
N SER A 32 14.92 -28.04 -16.03
CA SER A 32 15.40 -28.21 -17.41
C SER A 32 15.53 -26.89 -18.16
N ASP A 33 14.64 -25.92 -17.89
CA ASP A 33 14.60 -24.60 -18.53
C ASP A 33 15.22 -23.49 -17.66
N ILE A 34 15.16 -23.61 -16.34
CA ILE A 34 15.63 -22.60 -15.38
C ILE A 34 16.49 -23.29 -14.31
N PRO A 35 17.82 -23.09 -14.30
CA PRO A 35 18.68 -23.72 -13.29
C PRO A 35 18.42 -23.13 -11.89
N PRO A 36 18.64 -23.92 -10.81
CA PRO A 36 18.48 -23.45 -9.45
C PRO A 36 19.48 -22.34 -9.12
N LEU A 37 19.03 -21.33 -8.39
CA LEU A 37 19.89 -20.24 -7.93
C LEU A 37 20.73 -20.69 -6.74
N SER A 38 22.03 -20.38 -6.76
CA SER A 38 22.91 -20.64 -5.62
C SER A 38 22.56 -19.73 -4.44
N ARG A 39 22.90 -20.17 -3.22
CA ARG A 39 22.70 -19.34 -2.02
C ARG A 39 23.46 -18.01 -2.09
N GLU A 40 24.63 -18.02 -2.73
CA GLU A 40 25.45 -16.83 -2.94
C GLU A 40 24.79 -15.85 -3.92
N GLN A 41 24.22 -16.37 -5.01
CA GLN A 41 23.44 -15.59 -5.97
C GLN A 41 22.19 -14.99 -5.33
N MET A 42 21.48 -15.77 -4.50
CA MET A 42 20.32 -15.29 -3.75
C MET A 42 20.69 -14.21 -2.73
N ALA A 43 21.85 -14.30 -2.09
CA ALA A 43 22.29 -13.36 -1.06
C ALA A 43 22.59 -11.96 -1.61
N VAL A 44 23.02 -11.85 -2.88
CA VAL A 44 23.32 -10.57 -3.52
C VAL A 44 22.10 -9.90 -4.16
N MET A 45 20.96 -10.59 -4.24
CA MET A 45 19.73 -10.03 -4.79
C MET A 45 19.15 -8.96 -3.86
N LYS A 46 18.82 -7.80 -4.44
CA LYS A 46 18.15 -6.71 -3.72
C LYS A 46 16.63 -6.94 -3.74
N PRO A 47 15.95 -7.03 -2.58
CA PRO A 47 14.50 -7.08 -2.56
C PRO A 47 13.93 -5.79 -3.18
N LEU A 48 13.28 -5.90 -4.33
CA LEU A 48 12.68 -4.74 -5.00
C LEU A 48 11.41 -4.25 -4.28
N GLY A 49 10.87 -5.04 -3.34
CA GLY A 49 9.71 -4.69 -2.52
C GLY A 49 8.48 -4.32 -3.36
N ARG A 50 7.44 -3.79 -2.71
CA ARG A 50 6.35 -3.13 -3.44
C ARG A 50 6.90 -1.83 -4.03
N PRO A 51 6.76 -1.58 -5.35
CA PRO A 51 7.15 -0.31 -5.94
C PRO A 51 6.56 0.86 -5.15
N LEU A 52 7.40 1.83 -4.81
CA LEU A 52 6.93 3.05 -4.15
C LEU A 52 6.03 3.79 -5.14
N ILE A 53 4.74 3.94 -4.81
CA ILE A 53 3.85 4.81 -5.59
C ILE A 53 4.20 6.28 -5.25
N GLY A 54 5.29 6.77 -5.84
CA GLY A 54 5.87 8.11 -5.62
C GLY A 54 7.23 8.10 -4.91
N ALA A 55 7.79 9.28 -4.62
CA ALA A 55 9.12 9.44 -4.01
C ALA A 55 9.24 8.88 -2.57
N LYS A 56 8.11 8.64 -1.89
CA LYS A 56 8.04 8.14 -0.51
C LYS A 56 6.85 7.20 -0.35
N LYS A 57 6.93 6.30 0.64
CA LYS A 57 5.81 5.42 1.03
C LYS A 57 4.58 6.27 1.41
N ARG A 58 3.40 5.90 0.90
CA ARG A 58 2.13 6.50 1.33
C ARG A 58 1.86 6.13 2.79
N LYS A 59 1.35 7.07 3.57
CA LYS A 59 0.88 6.83 4.94
C LYS A 59 -0.62 6.58 4.91
N MET A 60 -1.10 5.54 5.60
CA MET A 60 -2.53 5.34 5.79
C MET A 60 -3.05 6.33 6.81
N VAL A 61 -4.15 7.01 6.49
CA VAL A 61 -4.84 7.94 7.37
C VAL A 61 -6.31 7.52 7.39
N ALA A 62 -6.87 7.40 8.59
CA ALA A 62 -8.32 7.26 8.75
C ALA A 62 -8.91 8.67 8.86
N MET A 63 -9.81 9.02 7.94
CA MET A 63 -10.52 10.30 7.97
C MET A 63 -12.01 10.06 7.75
N ARG A 64 -12.83 10.95 8.30
CA ARG A 64 -14.26 11.01 8.00
C ARG A 64 -14.47 12.01 6.87
N LEU A 65 -15.32 11.63 5.93
CA LEU A 65 -15.78 12.48 4.83
C LEU A 65 -17.31 12.45 4.88
N ASP A 66 -17.94 13.55 4.52
CA ASP A 66 -19.38 13.59 4.35
C ASP A 66 -19.80 12.64 3.22
N GLN A 67 -20.99 12.06 3.33
CA GLN A 67 -21.47 11.04 2.41
C GLN A 67 -21.53 11.58 0.97
N ASP A 68 -22.14 12.75 0.78
CA ASP A 68 -22.31 13.38 -0.53
C ASP A 68 -20.96 13.69 -1.20
N VAL A 69 -19.96 14.09 -0.41
CA VAL A 69 -18.60 14.35 -0.89
C VAL A 69 -17.94 13.05 -1.35
N LEU A 70 -18.11 11.97 -0.59
CA LEU A 70 -17.56 10.66 -0.96
C LEU A 70 -18.21 10.12 -2.24
N GLU A 71 -19.51 10.31 -2.41
CA GLU A 71 -20.26 9.90 -3.61
C GLU A 71 -19.79 10.68 -4.84
N GLY A 72 -19.74 12.02 -4.77
CA GLY A 72 -19.26 12.85 -5.88
C GLY A 72 -17.83 12.48 -6.31
N LEU A 73 -16.94 12.24 -5.35
CA LEU A 73 -15.56 11.81 -5.65
C LEU A 73 -15.49 10.41 -6.28
N ARG A 74 -16.42 9.51 -5.95
CA ARG A 74 -16.47 8.18 -6.57
C ARG A 74 -16.91 8.27 -8.02
N ASP A 75 -17.90 9.10 -8.32
CA ASP A 75 -18.41 9.24 -9.68
C ASP A 75 -17.41 9.95 -10.59
N GLU A 76 -16.78 11.03 -10.11
CA GLU A 76 -15.68 11.69 -10.82
C GLU A 76 -14.50 10.73 -11.07
N ALA A 77 -14.19 9.85 -10.10
CA ALA A 77 -13.13 8.87 -10.25
C ALA A 77 -13.47 7.81 -11.32
N LYS A 78 -14.73 7.39 -11.44
CA LYS A 78 -15.20 6.48 -12.50
C LYS A 78 -15.04 7.13 -13.88
N GLU A 79 -15.50 8.36 -14.04
CA GLU A 79 -15.37 9.10 -15.31
C GLU A 79 -13.91 9.21 -15.75
N LYS A 80 -13.01 9.50 -14.79
CA LYS A 80 -11.57 9.63 -15.04
C LYS A 80 -10.82 8.29 -15.08
N ARG A 81 -11.53 7.16 -14.95
CA ARG A 81 -10.96 5.80 -14.89
C ARG A 81 -9.80 5.69 -13.88
N THR A 82 -9.94 6.35 -12.73
CA THR A 82 -8.94 6.34 -11.66
C THR A 82 -9.56 5.84 -10.35
N GLY A 83 -8.73 5.40 -9.40
CA GLY A 83 -9.23 5.02 -8.08
C GLY A 83 -9.61 6.26 -7.27
N TYR A 84 -10.77 6.25 -6.58
CA TYR A 84 -11.23 7.38 -5.76
C TYR A 84 -10.20 7.83 -4.71
N GLN A 85 -9.44 6.90 -4.13
CA GLN A 85 -8.35 7.22 -3.19
C GLN A 85 -7.19 7.97 -3.85
N SER A 86 -6.88 7.63 -5.10
CA SER A 86 -5.86 8.34 -5.89
C SER A 86 -6.33 9.74 -6.27
N LEU A 87 -7.63 9.89 -6.60
CA LEU A 87 -8.25 11.18 -6.84
C LEU A 87 -8.19 12.08 -5.59
N ILE A 88 -8.63 11.58 -4.43
CA ILE A 88 -8.53 12.29 -3.14
C ILE A 88 -7.10 12.77 -2.89
N ASN A 89 -6.13 11.88 -3.02
CA ASN A 89 -4.72 12.24 -2.81
C ASN A 89 -4.25 13.32 -3.80
N SER A 90 -4.70 13.28 -5.06
CA SER A 90 -4.33 14.28 -6.07
C SER A 90 -4.91 15.67 -5.76
N ILE A 91 -6.15 15.73 -5.27
CA ILE A 91 -6.83 16.97 -4.85
C ILE A 91 -6.08 17.58 -3.66
N LEU A 92 -5.80 16.77 -2.63
CA LEU A 92 -5.04 17.21 -1.45
C LEU A 92 -3.63 17.70 -1.82
N ALA A 93 -2.93 16.98 -2.70
CA ALA A 93 -1.61 17.37 -3.16
C ALA A 93 -1.61 18.71 -3.90
N ARG A 94 -2.63 18.96 -4.73
CA ARG A 94 -2.83 20.23 -5.43
C ARG A 94 -3.09 21.36 -4.44
N TYR A 95 -3.99 21.17 -3.49
CA TYR A 95 -4.32 22.14 -2.45
C TYR A 95 -3.08 22.57 -1.65
N VAL A 96 -2.30 21.58 -1.17
CA VAL A 96 -1.06 21.84 -0.41
C VAL A 96 -0.03 22.59 -1.27
N ARG A 97 0.10 22.26 -2.55
CA ARG A 97 1.02 22.94 -3.47
C ARG A 97 0.65 24.42 -3.65
N VAL A 98 -0.64 24.72 -3.85
CA VAL A 98 -1.13 26.10 -3.99
C VAL A 98 -0.91 26.89 -2.71
N LYS A 99 -1.30 26.34 -1.54
CA LYS A 99 -1.08 27.00 -0.24
C LYS A 99 0.39 27.30 0.04
N ARG A 100 1.30 26.37 -0.27
CA ARG A 100 2.75 26.59 -0.10
C ARG A 100 3.31 27.68 -1.01
N ARG A 101 2.76 27.88 -2.21
CA ARG A 101 3.18 28.96 -3.11
C ARG A 101 2.74 30.33 -2.57
N GLY A 102 1.49 30.43 -2.10
CA GLY A 102 0.99 31.67 -1.48
C GLY A 102 1.77 32.06 -0.22
N ALA A 103 2.14 31.08 0.61
CA ALA A 103 2.93 31.32 1.83
C ALA A 103 4.42 31.63 1.58
N LYS A 104 4.92 31.48 0.35
CA LYS A 104 6.29 31.88 -0.04
C LYS A 104 6.34 33.23 -0.74
N ALA A 105 5.17 33.77 -1.12
CA ALA A 105 5.03 35.04 -1.80
C ALA A 105 4.57 36.18 -0.87
N ALA A 106 4.34 35.87 0.41
CA ALA A 106 4.11 36.79 1.51
C ALA A 106 5.31 36.73 2.46
#